data_AF-A0A2E5U2M3-F1
#
_entry.id   AF-A0A2E5U2M3-F1
#
_cell.length_a   1.000
_cell.length_b   1.000
_cell.length_c   1.000
_cell.angle_alpha   90.00
_cell.angle_beta   90.00
_cell.angle_gamma   90.00
#
_symmetry.space_group_name_H-M   'P 1'
#
loop_
_entity.id
_entity.type
_entity.pdbx_description
1 polymer ?
#
loop_
_entity_poly.entity_id
_entity_poly.type
_entity_poly.pdbx_seq_one_letter_code
_entity_poly.pdbx_strand_id
1 'polypeptide(L)'
;MYIYKKKCLVIIVFFSLCFSFNNSWSSTRFEYWWNSSFNTMQFREPISFIPYRIKLGNYLFGGSGFFSDNVIGSIDTLAVSPVVSINGEDFNYIDNDEYRSGLLFEIDFLSYNFFKDLQNTVDIMFGLGYKLRKPSSKSIIPYVEGNPDNWFSDLGNIKETVYYNPTIHDFNLNTTFIFQATNHFYPYFHFSYGMLQTYLFETEEDDLLVKSQGYSTSKGIGMNFISPAKNKNYNFHYGFEIRLDNLIFNDIKDLDANIKKINMEELSLNFNIGIGYNGKSTIGDIGYKNMINSNYIEAIENFESFKIEYPNHSQIKNANKMIEFSNNKLAYQMLHNGIESYKNEDYDKAIIWYDKALLQANEDLKFEIYSRKHLIAKKLYNNIDNYISNHSFDESMAYLNYIFSISEYIQSDILSKKIDLLHERADYLVSNNKYQLAYDIYLETKSMLFEKSYKSDGKINFMIKKIINDINRMIKAEDYISAFGYINFLDEIYSDNQFIVENNILFLKEKIDSQNLSRFQKQSQILINAVKDNFKPLDTTYKILIGDKYSKIDKLLGSPIKLTKRVFLEENYLMAVYSINEESYRLYFKNDILFEVEVLNE
;
A
#
# COMPACT_ATOMS: atom_id res chain seq x y z
N MET A 1 34.42 25.96 39.43
CA MET A 1 34.47 24.77 38.53
C MET A 1 33.09 24.21 38.13
N TYR A 2 32.02 24.35 38.94
CA TYR A 2 30.67 23.81 38.61
C TYR A 2 29.87 24.67 37.60
N ILE A 3 30.21 25.96 37.43
CA ILE A 3 29.54 26.88 36.49
C ILE A 3 30.05 26.74 35.05
N TYR A 4 31.29 26.27 34.85
CA TYR A 4 31.85 26.03 33.51
C TYR A 4 31.16 24.87 32.76
N LYS A 5 30.64 23.86 33.47
CA LYS A 5 29.97 22.70 32.84
C LYS A 5 28.60 23.01 32.22
N LYS A 6 27.86 24.02 32.72
CA LYS A 6 26.53 24.38 32.17
C LYS A 6 26.62 25.22 30.89
N LYS A 7 27.64 26.07 30.73
CA LYS A 7 27.81 26.94 29.56
C LYS A 7 28.30 26.18 28.32
N CYS A 8 29.17 25.17 28.49
CA CYS A 8 29.54 24.27 27.39
C CYS A 8 28.36 23.44 26.88
N LEU A 9 27.38 23.13 27.73
CA LEU A 9 26.26 22.26 27.37
C LEU A 9 25.30 22.91 26.36
N VAL A 10 25.08 24.24 26.47
CA VAL A 10 24.27 25.00 25.49
C VAL A 10 24.96 25.07 24.13
N ILE A 11 26.29 25.28 24.12
CA ILE A 11 27.09 25.29 22.89
C ILE A 11 27.13 23.90 22.25
N ILE A 12 27.25 22.83 23.05
CA ILE A 12 27.21 21.44 22.57
C ILE A 12 25.82 21.10 22.00
N VAL A 13 24.73 21.58 22.60
CA VAL A 13 23.36 21.40 22.05
C VAL A 13 23.18 22.19 20.75
N PHE A 14 23.74 23.40 20.65
CA PHE A 14 23.73 24.19 19.42
C PHE A 14 24.56 23.53 18.30
N PHE A 15 25.73 22.98 18.65
CA PHE A 15 26.59 22.27 17.71
C PHE A 15 26.02 20.91 17.32
N SER A 16 25.35 20.19 18.22
CA SER A 16 24.74 18.88 17.89
C SER A 16 23.60 19.01 16.88
N LEU A 17 22.92 20.16 16.82
CA LEU A 17 21.95 20.48 15.76
C LEU A 17 22.61 20.66 14.37
N CYS A 18 23.90 21.00 14.31
CA CYS A 18 24.61 21.28 13.06
C CYS A 18 25.23 20.03 12.42
N PHE A 19 25.41 18.94 13.17
CA PHE A 19 26.12 17.72 12.72
C PHE A 19 25.23 16.48 12.80
N SER A 20 24.22 16.38 11.94
CA SER A 20 23.51 15.12 11.69
C SER A 20 24.18 14.38 10.53
N PHE A 21 24.90 13.29 10.83
CA PHE A 21 25.51 12.42 9.82
C PHE A 21 24.50 11.34 9.35
N ASN A 22 24.39 11.21 8.03
CA ASN A 22 23.37 10.49 7.24
C ASN A 22 23.43 8.94 7.25
N ASN A 23 23.80 8.26 8.34
CA ASN A 23 24.09 6.81 8.25
C ASN A 23 23.04 5.85 8.84
N SER A 24 21.95 6.30 9.46
CA SER A 24 20.83 5.45 9.88
C SER A 24 19.52 6.24 9.91
N TRP A 25 18.63 5.98 8.96
CA TRP A 25 17.47 6.85 8.72
C TRP A 25 16.41 6.84 9.85
N SER A 26 16.36 5.77 10.64
CA SER A 26 15.89 5.73 12.04
C SER A 26 15.85 4.28 12.50
N SER A 27 16.95 3.79 13.07
CA SER A 27 17.05 2.43 13.66
C SER A 27 16.67 2.39 15.13
N THR A 28 16.66 3.54 15.81
CA THR A 28 16.32 3.65 17.24
C THR A 28 15.18 4.65 17.49
N ARG A 29 14.54 4.53 18.66
CA ARG A 29 13.51 5.49 19.12
C ARG A 29 14.04 6.92 19.23
N PHE A 30 15.31 7.08 19.63
CA PHE A 30 15.94 8.38 19.70
C PHE A 30 16.14 8.99 18.32
N GLU A 31 16.65 8.21 17.35
CA GLU A 31 16.80 8.68 15.96
C GLU A 31 15.45 9.03 15.34
N TYR A 32 14.41 8.24 15.58
CA TYR A 32 13.06 8.56 15.15
C TYR A 32 12.57 9.90 15.74
N TRP A 33 12.71 10.09 17.06
CA TRP A 33 12.33 11.34 17.73
C TRP A 33 13.12 12.54 17.20
N TRP A 34 14.44 12.38 17.03
CA TRP A 34 15.32 13.42 16.51
C TRP A 34 14.94 13.81 15.08
N ASN A 35 14.78 12.83 14.19
CA ASN A 35 14.48 13.09 12.79
C ASN A 35 13.07 13.65 12.58
N SER A 36 12.08 13.19 13.35
CA SER A 36 10.72 13.71 13.30
C SER A 36 10.57 15.11 13.90
N SER A 37 11.43 15.52 14.82
CA SER A 37 11.32 16.80 15.53
C SER A 37 12.22 17.90 14.96
N PHE A 38 13.48 17.56 14.66
CA PHE A 38 14.52 18.55 14.34
C PHE A 38 15.05 18.44 12.92
N ASN A 39 14.83 17.33 12.22
CA ASN A 39 15.40 17.07 10.90
C ASN A 39 14.34 17.00 9.80
N THR A 40 13.41 17.95 9.81
CA THR A 40 12.18 17.90 8.99
C THR A 40 12.30 18.61 7.65
N MET A 41 13.46 19.18 7.35
CA MET A 41 13.72 20.05 6.19
C MET A 41 14.89 19.56 5.33
N GLN A 42 14.97 18.26 5.08
CA GLN A 42 16.04 17.62 4.30
C GLN A 42 16.01 17.97 2.81
N PHE A 43 14.81 18.22 2.27
CA PHE A 43 14.53 18.51 0.87
C PHE A 43 14.00 19.92 0.67
N ARG A 44 14.13 20.80 1.67
CA ARG A 44 13.69 22.19 1.61
C ARG A 44 14.33 22.94 0.45
N GLU A 45 13.64 23.96 -0.04
CA GLU A 45 14.25 24.98 -0.87
C GLU A 45 15.23 25.82 -0.02
N PRO A 46 16.48 26.05 -0.48
CA PRO A 46 17.40 26.98 0.17
C PRO A 46 16.81 28.38 0.29
N ILE A 47 17.15 29.12 1.34
CA ILE A 47 16.89 30.56 1.38
C ILE A 47 17.73 31.20 0.27
N SER A 48 17.07 31.82 -0.71
CA SER A 48 17.74 32.32 -1.91
C SER A 48 18.19 33.77 -1.74
N PHE A 49 17.37 34.58 -1.08
CA PHE A 49 17.54 36.03 -1.03
C PHE A 49 16.88 36.64 0.20
N ILE A 50 17.58 37.56 0.85
CA ILE A 50 17.09 38.40 1.94
C ILE A 50 17.34 39.84 1.52
N PRO A 51 16.32 40.59 1.04
CA PRO A 51 16.50 41.95 0.56
C PRO A 51 16.94 42.90 1.67
N TYR A 52 16.41 42.72 2.88
CA TYR A 52 16.82 43.48 4.05
C TYR A 52 16.61 42.72 5.36
N ARG A 53 17.43 43.05 6.35
CA ARG A 53 17.29 42.67 7.76
C ARG A 53 17.70 43.84 8.62
N ILE A 54 16.78 44.33 9.44
CA ILE A 54 17.02 45.42 10.38
C ILE A 54 17.40 44.80 11.72
N LYS A 55 18.46 45.29 12.36
CA LYS A 55 18.86 44.92 13.71
C LYS A 55 18.87 46.15 14.61
N LEU A 56 18.33 45.97 15.81
CA LEU A 56 18.29 46.94 16.88
C LEU A 56 18.85 46.27 18.12
N GLY A 57 19.84 46.88 18.76
CA GLY A 57 20.45 46.27 19.93
C GLY A 57 21.14 47.27 20.83
N ASN A 58 21.58 46.75 21.96
CA ASN A 58 22.47 47.46 22.86
C ASN A 58 23.86 46.84 22.74
N TYR A 59 24.87 47.67 22.94
CA TYR A 59 26.25 47.22 22.99
C TYR A 59 26.96 47.72 24.24
N LEU A 60 27.96 46.96 24.67
CA LEU A 60 28.94 47.32 25.69
C LEU A 60 30.32 47.12 25.06
N PHE A 61 31.25 48.04 25.29
CA PHE A 61 32.59 47.96 24.74
C PHE A 61 33.70 48.18 25.77
N GLY A 62 34.89 47.71 25.44
CA GLY A 62 36.11 47.97 26.20
C GLY A 62 37.34 47.94 25.30
N GLY A 63 38.53 48.02 25.91
CA GLY A 63 39.80 47.91 25.21
C GLY A 63 40.18 46.46 24.89
N SER A 64 41.46 46.26 24.57
CA SER A 64 42.00 44.94 24.20
C SER A 64 41.82 43.92 25.34
N GLY A 65 41.28 42.73 25.04
CA GLY A 65 41.04 41.66 26.03
C GLY A 65 39.64 41.66 26.66
N PHE A 66 38.78 42.62 26.32
CA PHE A 66 37.40 42.70 26.79
C PHE A 66 36.60 41.41 26.51
N PHE A 67 36.85 40.71 25.39
CA PHE A 67 36.18 39.46 25.08
C PHE A 67 36.53 38.31 26.01
N SER A 68 37.82 38.11 26.33
CA SER A 68 38.27 36.98 27.17
C SER A 68 37.65 37.07 28.56
N ASP A 69 37.50 38.29 29.05
CA ASP A 69 37.15 38.51 30.44
C ASP A 69 35.62 38.51 30.62
N ASN A 70 34.85 39.03 29.65
CA ASN A 70 33.37 39.09 29.74
C ASN A 70 32.63 37.86 29.20
N VAL A 71 33.19 37.15 28.22
CA VAL A 71 32.54 35.98 27.62
C VAL A 71 32.93 34.69 28.35
N ILE A 72 34.14 34.64 28.92
CA ILE A 72 34.75 33.40 29.48
C ILE A 72 35.23 33.57 30.95
N GLY A 73 35.34 34.79 31.50
CA GLY A 73 35.93 35.12 32.81
C GLY A 73 35.04 35.86 33.83
N SER A 74 35.68 36.51 34.82
CA SER A 74 35.08 37.33 35.90
C SER A 74 34.70 38.74 35.43
N ILE A 75 33.72 39.36 36.09
CA ILE A 75 32.95 40.55 35.66
C ILE A 75 33.69 41.91 35.74
N ASP A 76 34.94 41.98 36.23
CA ASP A 76 35.65 43.27 36.44
C ASP A 76 36.55 43.68 35.26
N THR A 77 35.98 44.12 34.13
CA THR A 77 36.65 44.07 32.81
C THR A 77 36.74 45.38 32.02
N LEU A 78 36.40 46.52 32.63
CA LEU A 78 36.59 47.84 32.00
C LEU A 78 38.00 48.43 32.22
N ALA A 79 38.90 47.68 32.87
CA ALA A 79 40.21 48.19 33.30
C ALA A 79 41.13 48.67 32.16
N VAL A 80 40.99 48.14 30.93
CA VAL A 80 41.79 48.57 29.78
C VAL A 80 41.01 49.59 28.95
N SER A 81 41.56 50.77 28.78
CA SER A 81 40.99 51.79 27.92
C SER A 81 41.12 51.41 26.43
N PRO A 82 40.07 51.59 25.61
CA PRO A 82 40.15 51.37 24.17
C PRO A 82 40.99 52.44 23.45
N VAL A 83 41.22 53.59 24.07
CA VAL A 83 41.98 54.71 23.50
C VAL A 83 43.45 54.56 23.87
N VAL A 84 44.33 54.58 22.88
CA VAL A 84 45.78 54.58 23.07
C VAL A 84 46.31 55.97 22.74
N SER A 85 46.91 56.63 23.71
CA SER A 85 47.48 57.99 23.58
C SER A 85 48.83 58.02 22.87
N ILE A 86 49.28 59.21 22.52
CA ILE A 86 50.60 59.45 21.89
C ILE A 86 51.70 59.50 22.96
N ASN A 87 51.42 60.15 24.10
CA ASN A 87 52.36 60.33 25.21
C ASN A 87 52.38 59.16 26.24
N GLY A 88 51.45 58.20 26.14
CA GLY A 88 51.36 57.05 27.03
C GLY A 88 50.43 57.23 28.24
N GLU A 89 49.70 58.34 28.34
CA GLU A 89 48.66 58.55 29.35
C GLU A 89 47.42 57.70 29.10
N ASP A 90 46.79 57.24 30.18
CA ASP A 90 45.55 56.44 30.13
C ASP A 90 44.33 57.34 29.94
N PHE A 91 43.49 57.03 28.96
CA PHE A 91 42.20 57.70 28.75
C PHE A 91 41.15 57.12 29.70
N ASN A 92 41.01 57.72 30.89
CA ASN A 92 40.17 57.26 32.00
C ASN A 92 38.77 57.89 32.06
N TYR A 93 38.44 58.82 31.14
CA TYR A 93 37.13 59.52 31.16
C TYR A 93 35.94 58.61 30.83
N ILE A 94 36.19 57.40 30.36
CA ILE A 94 35.15 56.43 30.03
C ILE A 94 35.22 55.18 30.93
N ASP A 95 35.88 55.23 32.08
CA ASP A 95 36.01 54.03 32.93
C ASP A 95 34.69 53.58 33.57
N ASN A 96 33.71 54.49 33.65
CA ASN A 96 32.34 54.14 34.03
C ASN A 96 31.59 53.46 32.88
N ASP A 97 30.93 52.33 33.17
CA ASP A 97 30.05 51.55 32.29
C ASP A 97 29.04 52.42 31.52
N GLU A 98 28.57 53.53 32.11
CA GLU A 98 27.61 54.43 31.47
C GLU A 98 28.14 55.04 30.16
N TYR A 99 29.45 55.28 30.06
CA TYR A 99 30.10 55.83 28.86
C TYR A 99 30.60 54.74 27.91
N ARG A 100 30.51 53.47 28.32
CA ARG A 100 30.95 52.30 27.55
C ARG A 100 29.81 51.48 26.97
N SER A 101 28.59 52.02 26.98
CA SER A 101 27.41 51.39 26.42
C SER A 101 26.65 52.30 25.46
N GLY A 102 25.86 51.70 24.57
CA GLY A 102 25.14 52.45 23.55
C GLY A 102 24.10 51.63 22.79
N LEU A 103 23.50 52.29 21.81
CA LEU A 103 22.53 51.72 20.88
C LEU A 103 23.19 51.40 19.53
N LEU A 104 22.92 50.20 19.04
CA LEU A 104 23.31 49.73 17.73
C LEU A 104 22.08 49.65 16.82
N PHE A 105 22.17 50.31 15.66
CA PHE A 105 21.25 50.15 14.56
C PHE A 105 21.99 49.56 13.36
N GLU A 106 21.39 48.57 12.71
CA GLU A 106 21.97 47.96 11.52
C GLU A 106 20.91 47.62 10.50
N ILE A 107 21.26 47.78 9.23
CA ILE A 107 20.50 47.25 8.12
C ILE A 107 21.47 46.42 7.27
N ASP A 108 21.23 45.11 7.22
CA ASP A 108 21.79 44.24 6.19
C ASP A 108 20.87 44.31 4.97
N PHE A 109 21.42 44.39 3.78
CA PHE A 109 20.65 44.44 2.53
C PHE A 109 21.31 43.67 1.40
N LEU A 110 20.49 43.25 0.44
CA LEU A 110 20.89 42.51 -0.76
C LEU A 110 21.65 41.21 -0.48
N SER A 111 21.27 40.49 0.58
CA SER A 111 21.91 39.23 0.93
C SER A 111 21.45 38.11 0.01
N TYR A 112 22.36 37.51 -0.75
CA TYR A 112 22.07 36.47 -1.75
C TYR A 112 22.83 35.17 -1.46
N ASN A 113 22.17 34.03 -1.70
CA ASN A 113 22.77 32.70 -1.58
C ASN A 113 23.22 32.18 -2.96
N PHE A 114 24.52 32.31 -3.24
CA PHE A 114 25.11 31.82 -4.49
C PHE A 114 25.19 30.29 -4.59
N PHE A 115 25.01 29.58 -3.48
CA PHE A 115 25.14 28.12 -3.40
C PHE A 115 23.80 27.38 -3.40
N LYS A 116 22.68 28.10 -3.57
CA LYS A 116 21.31 27.53 -3.51
C LYS A 116 21.12 26.33 -4.45
N ASP A 117 21.71 26.35 -5.65
CA ASP A 117 21.52 25.28 -6.62
C ASP A 117 22.49 24.10 -6.42
N LEU A 118 23.47 24.24 -5.53
CA LEU A 118 24.51 23.24 -5.27
C LEU A 118 24.22 22.40 -4.02
N GLN A 119 23.65 23.01 -2.98
CA GLN A 119 23.32 22.34 -1.72
C GLN A 119 22.25 23.11 -0.93
N ASN A 120 21.54 22.42 -0.04
CA ASN A 120 20.45 22.97 0.79
C ASN A 120 20.63 22.67 2.30
N THR A 121 21.80 22.19 2.71
CA THR A 121 22.10 21.92 4.13
C THR A 121 22.41 23.21 4.89
N VAL A 122 23.19 24.10 4.28
CA VAL A 122 23.62 25.37 4.88
C VAL A 122 23.46 26.48 3.86
N ASP A 123 22.62 27.48 4.12
CA ASP A 123 22.54 28.62 3.21
C ASP A 123 23.68 29.58 3.52
N ILE A 124 24.55 29.83 2.53
CA ILE A 124 25.68 30.75 2.66
C ILE A 124 25.28 32.03 1.95
N MET A 125 24.94 33.04 2.73
CA MET A 125 24.46 34.33 2.25
C MET A 125 25.57 35.36 2.25
N PHE A 126 25.70 36.10 1.15
CA PHE A 126 26.60 37.25 1.04
C PHE A 126 25.78 38.50 0.83
N GLY A 127 26.04 39.54 1.58
CA GLY A 127 25.30 40.80 1.51
C GLY A 127 26.12 42.00 1.89
N LEU A 128 25.47 43.15 1.83
CA LEU A 128 26.01 44.42 2.29
C LEU A 128 25.32 44.80 3.60
N GLY A 129 25.91 45.70 4.35
CA GLY A 129 25.22 46.28 5.50
C GLY A 129 25.78 47.63 5.91
N TYR A 130 24.97 48.31 6.69
CA TYR A 130 25.28 49.59 7.30
C TYR A 130 24.94 49.51 8.78
N LYS A 131 25.92 49.83 9.62
CA LYS A 131 25.86 49.83 11.08
C LYS A 131 26.08 51.26 11.58
N LEU A 132 25.24 51.68 12.52
CA LEU A 132 25.34 52.94 13.24
C LEU A 132 25.39 52.64 14.74
N ARG A 133 26.44 53.11 15.40
CA ARG A 133 26.60 53.03 16.86
C ARG A 133 26.52 54.41 17.45
N LYS A 134 25.74 54.55 18.52
CA LYS A 134 25.64 55.78 19.29
C LYS A 134 25.78 55.47 20.78
N PRO A 135 26.74 56.09 21.48
CA PRO A 135 26.84 55.98 22.94
C PRO A 135 25.57 56.46 23.64
N SER A 136 25.26 55.87 24.79
CA SER A 136 24.11 56.27 25.61
C SER A 136 24.33 57.59 26.34
N SER A 137 25.60 57.86 26.69
CA SER A 137 26.00 59.01 27.50
C SER A 137 27.24 59.67 26.91
N LYS A 138 27.32 61.00 27.05
CA LYS A 138 28.48 61.83 26.66
C LYS A 138 29.44 61.94 27.86
N SER A 139 30.74 61.66 27.68
CA SER A 139 31.74 61.88 28.74
C SER A 139 32.43 63.23 28.58
N ILE A 140 32.57 64.00 29.66
CA ILE A 140 33.21 65.33 29.63
C ILE A 140 34.73 65.17 29.57
N ILE A 141 35.37 65.90 28.65
CA ILE A 141 36.83 65.97 28.54
C ILE A 141 37.30 67.30 29.13
N PRO A 142 38.00 67.29 30.28
CA PRO A 142 38.47 68.52 30.91
C PRO A 142 39.59 69.15 30.08
N TYR A 143 39.58 70.48 30.00
CA TYR A 143 40.67 71.28 29.47
C TYR A 143 41.15 72.26 30.54
N VAL A 144 42.46 72.31 30.74
CA VAL A 144 43.10 73.28 31.65
C VAL A 144 44.11 74.11 30.85
N GLU A 145 43.86 75.41 30.73
CA GLU A 145 44.74 76.32 30.00
C GLU A 145 46.20 76.21 30.50
N GLY A 146 47.15 76.05 29.57
CA GLY A 146 48.58 75.91 29.88
C GLY A 146 49.03 74.53 30.39
N ASN A 147 48.13 73.54 30.50
CA ASN A 147 48.50 72.16 30.83
C ASN A 147 49.00 71.39 29.58
N PRO A 148 50.25 70.91 29.55
CA PRO A 148 50.77 70.12 28.43
C PRO A 148 50.13 68.72 28.31
N ASP A 149 49.46 68.25 29.37
CA ASP A 149 48.81 66.93 29.44
C ASP A 149 47.33 66.98 28.99
N ASN A 150 46.90 68.08 28.36
CA ASN A 150 45.57 68.15 27.78
C ASN A 150 45.44 67.17 26.60
N TRP A 151 44.23 66.61 26.43
CA TRP A 151 43.93 65.73 25.30
C TRP A 151 43.87 66.45 23.95
N PHE A 152 44.00 67.78 23.96
CA PHE A 152 43.94 68.70 22.83
C PHE A 152 45.04 69.75 23.00
N SER A 153 45.92 69.91 22.00
CA SER A 153 47.10 70.79 22.08
C SER A 153 46.79 72.29 21.97
N ASP A 154 45.69 72.67 21.30
CA ASP A 154 45.21 74.06 21.24
C ASP A 154 43.68 74.13 21.08
N LEU A 155 42.97 74.28 22.20
CA LEU A 155 41.53 74.64 22.20
C LEU A 155 41.32 76.13 21.96
N GLY A 156 42.33 76.91 21.55
CA GLY A 156 42.32 78.38 21.55
C GLY A 156 41.13 79.08 20.86
N ASN A 157 40.35 78.37 20.05
CA ASN A 157 39.08 78.86 19.46
C ASN A 157 37.80 78.21 20.00
N ILE A 158 37.89 77.09 20.73
CA ILE A 158 36.76 76.35 21.32
C ILE A 158 36.71 76.71 22.82
N LYS A 159 35.81 77.62 23.19
CA LYS A 159 35.58 78.01 24.61
C LYS A 159 34.56 77.10 25.33
N GLU A 160 34.11 76.06 24.64
CA GLU A 160 33.00 75.22 25.03
C GLU A 160 33.46 73.91 25.68
N THR A 161 32.55 73.28 26.40
CA THR A 161 32.77 71.93 26.94
C THR A 161 32.88 70.93 25.81
N VAL A 162 33.95 70.13 25.80
CA VAL A 162 34.15 69.04 24.84
C VAL A 162 33.71 67.72 25.45
N TYR A 163 33.00 66.92 24.65
CA TYR A 163 32.50 65.62 25.04
C TYR A 163 33.08 64.50 24.16
N TYR A 164 33.43 63.37 24.78
CA TYR A 164 33.65 62.13 24.06
C TYR A 164 32.30 61.44 23.83
N ASN A 165 31.90 61.38 22.56
CA ASN A 165 30.63 60.81 22.12
C ASN A 165 30.74 60.26 20.69
N PRO A 166 31.52 59.19 20.45
CA PRO A 166 31.81 58.72 19.10
C PRO A 166 30.56 58.15 18.42
N THR A 167 30.03 58.86 17.43
CA THR A 167 28.99 58.34 16.54
C THR A 167 29.63 57.60 15.37
N ILE A 168 29.62 56.26 15.45
CA ILE A 168 30.39 55.40 14.53
C ILE A 168 29.49 54.89 13.40
N HIS A 169 29.92 55.16 12.17
CA HIS A 169 29.37 54.63 10.93
C HIS A 169 30.23 53.47 10.43
N ASP A 170 29.60 52.37 10.05
CA ASP A 170 30.28 51.12 9.68
C ASP A 170 29.62 50.47 8.45
N PHE A 171 30.28 50.55 7.30
CA PHE A 171 29.83 49.95 6.04
C PHE A 171 30.50 48.59 5.87
N ASN A 172 29.72 47.52 5.75
CA ASN A 172 30.21 46.16 5.88
C ASN A 172 29.82 45.22 4.74
N LEU A 173 30.70 44.25 4.50
CA LEU A 173 30.45 43.04 3.73
C LEU A 173 30.09 41.93 4.70
N ASN A 174 28.91 41.34 4.50
CA ASN A 174 28.32 40.34 5.38
C ASN A 174 28.38 38.96 4.76
N THR A 175 28.74 37.97 5.58
CA THR A 175 28.60 36.54 5.28
C THR A 175 27.81 35.88 6.39
N THR A 176 26.71 35.19 6.05
CA THR A 176 25.87 34.49 7.02
C THR A 176 25.65 33.03 6.62
N PHE A 177 25.93 32.12 7.55
CA PHE A 177 25.69 30.69 7.41
C PHE A 177 24.41 30.32 8.16
N ILE A 178 23.36 29.92 7.45
CA ILE A 178 22.05 29.57 8.02
C ILE A 178 21.86 28.06 7.99
N PHE A 179 21.48 27.48 9.14
CA PHE A 179 21.21 26.06 9.28
C PHE A 179 19.72 25.84 9.57
N GLN A 180 18.91 25.65 8.52
CA GLN A 180 17.46 25.52 8.67
C GLN A 180 17.03 24.04 8.64
N ALA A 181 17.04 23.40 9.81
CA ALA A 181 16.60 22.01 9.95
C ALA A 181 15.08 21.85 10.19
N THR A 182 14.37 22.97 10.47
CA THR A 182 12.91 23.02 10.71
C THR A 182 12.23 24.17 9.93
N ASN A 183 10.90 24.16 9.82
CA ASN A 183 10.11 25.30 9.26
C ASN A 183 9.92 26.47 10.24
N HIS A 184 10.22 26.29 11.52
CA HIS A 184 9.83 27.26 12.55
C HIS A 184 10.97 28.18 12.95
N PHE A 185 12.22 27.70 12.86
CA PHE A 185 13.38 28.47 13.25
C PHE A 185 14.66 27.95 12.58
N TYR A 186 15.69 28.79 12.57
CA TYR A 186 17.06 28.40 12.23
C TYR A 186 18.07 29.15 13.12
N PRO A 187 19.14 28.47 13.58
CA PRO A 187 20.35 29.15 14.01
C PRO A 187 21.17 29.64 12.81
N TYR A 188 22.02 30.63 13.05
CA TYR A 188 22.95 31.11 12.05
C TYR A 188 24.24 31.65 12.68
N PHE A 189 25.32 31.59 11.89
CA PHE A 189 26.59 32.26 12.18
C PHE A 189 26.77 33.43 11.22
N HIS A 190 27.22 34.56 11.74
CA HIS A 190 27.40 35.79 10.98
C HIS A 190 28.85 36.28 11.10
N PHE A 191 29.41 36.70 9.98
CA PHE A 191 30.71 37.33 9.88
C PHE A 191 30.56 38.61 9.08
N SER A 192 31.20 39.68 9.53
CA SER A 192 31.30 40.90 8.74
C SER A 192 32.71 41.48 8.76
N TYR A 193 33.08 42.14 7.67
CA TYR A 193 34.25 43.00 7.58
C TYR A 193 33.78 44.36 7.07
N GLY A 194 34.13 45.44 7.75
CA GLY A 194 33.63 46.76 7.41
C GLY A 194 34.66 47.88 7.49
N MET A 195 34.30 49.00 6.88
CA MET A 195 35.03 50.26 6.92
C MET A 195 34.34 51.20 7.90
N LEU A 196 35.13 51.78 8.81
CA LEU A 196 34.66 52.65 9.87
C LEU A 196 34.90 54.12 9.54
N GLN A 197 33.94 54.95 9.93
CA GLN A 197 34.09 56.40 9.98
C GLN A 197 33.38 56.96 11.22
N THR A 198 34.03 57.86 11.95
CA THR A 198 33.47 58.49 13.14
C THR A 198 34.04 59.90 13.33
N TYR A 199 33.38 60.68 14.15
CA TYR A 199 33.97 61.82 14.85
C TYR A 199 34.05 61.42 16.32
N LEU A 200 35.21 61.57 16.96
CA LEU A 200 35.42 61.03 18.31
C LEU A 200 34.86 61.96 19.40
N PHE A 201 34.84 63.26 19.13
CA PHE A 201 34.41 64.27 20.08
C PHE A 201 33.41 65.23 19.45
N GLU A 202 32.66 65.91 20.31
CA GLU A 202 31.73 66.97 19.94
C GLU A 202 31.71 68.07 21.00
N THR A 203 31.32 69.30 20.63
CA THR A 203 31.14 70.41 21.57
C THR A 203 29.71 70.47 22.12
N GLU A 204 29.44 71.42 23.02
CA GLU A 204 28.08 71.70 23.52
C GLU A 204 27.14 72.19 22.40
N GLU A 205 27.66 72.88 21.38
CA GLU A 205 26.93 73.29 20.17
C GLU A 205 26.86 72.20 19.08
N ASP A 206 27.24 70.95 19.40
CA ASP A 206 27.27 69.78 18.49
C ASP A 206 28.27 69.89 17.31
N ASP A 207 29.31 70.72 17.44
CA ASP A 207 30.41 70.75 16.46
C ASP A 207 31.24 69.47 16.55
N LEU A 208 31.45 68.80 15.42
CA LEU A 208 32.14 67.51 15.36
C LEU A 208 33.66 67.65 15.25
N LEU A 209 34.38 66.97 16.13
CA LEU A 209 35.83 67.06 16.28
C LEU A 209 36.51 65.69 16.12
N VAL A 210 37.76 65.70 15.67
CA VAL A 210 38.60 64.51 15.44
C VAL A 210 37.93 63.47 14.54
N LYS A 211 38.06 63.66 13.24
CA LYS A 211 37.59 62.66 12.28
C LYS A 211 38.48 61.42 12.34
N SER A 212 37.89 60.25 12.46
CA SER A 212 38.65 58.99 12.47
C SER A 212 38.07 57.95 11.53
N GLN A 213 38.97 57.18 10.91
CA GLN A 213 38.68 56.10 9.99
C GLN A 213 39.40 54.83 10.41
N GLY A 214 38.84 53.70 10.00
CA GLY A 214 39.33 52.40 10.44
C GLY A 214 38.62 51.24 9.77
N TYR A 215 38.73 50.07 10.39
CA TYR A 215 38.07 48.85 9.94
C TYR A 215 37.45 48.08 11.11
N SER A 216 36.40 47.32 10.79
CA SER A 216 35.68 46.49 11.75
C SER A 216 35.71 45.02 11.33
N THR A 217 35.68 44.15 12.32
CA THR A 217 35.39 42.72 12.13
C THR A 217 34.32 42.29 13.11
N SER A 218 33.31 41.58 12.62
CA SER A 218 32.20 41.08 13.44
C SER A 218 32.12 39.57 13.39
N LYS A 219 31.79 38.95 14.53
CA LYS A 219 31.43 37.54 14.64
C LYS A 219 30.18 37.42 15.49
N GLY A 220 29.12 36.85 14.91
CA GLY A 220 27.82 36.72 15.55
C GLY A 220 27.27 35.30 15.52
N ILE A 221 26.52 34.95 16.56
CA ILE A 221 25.68 33.75 16.60
C ILE A 221 24.26 34.24 16.88
N GLY A 222 23.32 33.80 16.04
CA GLY A 222 21.92 34.17 16.19
C GLY A 222 20.96 33.03 15.96
N MET A 223 19.70 33.27 16.32
CA MET A 223 18.59 32.37 16.08
C MET A 223 17.39 33.18 15.61
N ASN A 224 16.85 32.81 14.46
CA ASN A 224 15.65 33.43 13.90
C ASN A 224 14.48 32.44 13.89
N PHE A 225 13.31 32.95 14.24
CA PHE A 225 12.03 32.32 14.03
C PHE A 225 11.47 32.72 12.66
N ILE A 226 10.73 31.80 12.04
CA ILE A 226 10.17 31.95 10.71
C ILE A 226 8.64 32.03 10.86
N SER A 227 8.07 33.11 10.35
CA SER A 227 6.61 33.26 10.22
C SER A 227 6.24 33.29 8.73
N PRO A 228 5.58 32.24 8.21
CA PRO A 228 5.17 32.20 6.81
C PRO A 228 4.16 33.29 6.47
N ALA A 229 4.44 34.08 5.43
CA ALA A 229 3.48 35.06 4.94
C ALA A 229 2.44 34.38 4.03
N LYS A 230 1.16 34.46 4.41
CA LYS A 230 0.05 33.88 3.63
C LYS A 230 0.02 34.47 2.22
N ASN A 231 -0.08 33.61 1.21
CA ASN A 231 -0.17 33.96 -0.22
C ASN A 231 1.02 34.82 -0.72
N LYS A 232 2.19 34.70 -0.10
CA LYS A 232 3.43 35.37 -0.52
C LYS A 232 4.57 34.37 -0.71
N ASN A 233 5.52 34.75 -1.55
CA ASN A 233 6.73 34.00 -1.86
C ASN A 233 7.90 34.29 -0.90
N TYR A 234 7.67 35.08 0.15
CA TYR A 234 8.64 35.35 1.22
C TYR A 234 8.07 34.93 2.58
N ASN A 235 8.97 34.76 3.55
CA ASN A 235 8.67 34.55 4.96
C ASN A 235 9.21 35.72 5.78
N PHE A 236 8.59 35.98 6.93
CA PHE A 236 9.14 36.91 7.92
C PHE A 236 10.13 36.17 8.82
N HIS A 237 11.25 36.81 9.10
CA HIS A 237 12.28 36.30 9.98
C HIS A 237 12.49 37.29 11.11
N TYR A 238 12.50 36.82 12.34
CA TYR A 238 12.79 37.67 13.49
C TYR A 238 13.49 36.87 14.58
N GLY A 239 14.36 37.50 15.36
CA GLY A 239 15.17 36.75 16.30
C GLY A 239 16.18 37.58 17.04
N PHE A 240 17.12 36.89 17.68
CA PHE A 240 18.16 37.49 18.50
C PHE A 240 19.54 37.06 18.02
N GLU A 241 20.51 37.95 18.17
CA GLU A 241 21.91 37.75 17.82
C GLU A 241 22.79 38.27 18.95
N ILE A 242 23.75 37.45 19.39
CA ILE A 242 24.87 37.90 20.20
C ILE A 242 26.06 38.06 19.28
N ARG A 243 26.74 39.19 19.37
CA ARG A 243 27.83 39.53 18.46
C ARG A 243 29.02 40.14 19.19
N LEU A 244 30.19 39.76 18.71
CA LEU A 244 31.49 40.26 19.11
C LEU A 244 32.07 41.07 17.95
N ASP A 245 32.30 42.36 18.18
CA ASP A 245 32.81 43.28 17.18
C ASP A 245 34.16 43.83 17.63
N ASN A 246 35.17 43.76 16.77
CA ASN A 246 36.46 44.41 16.96
C ASN A 246 36.56 45.59 15.99
N LEU A 247 36.70 46.79 16.53
CA LEU A 247 36.77 48.05 15.80
C LEU A 247 38.15 48.66 16.02
N ILE A 248 38.88 48.89 14.93
CA ILE A 248 40.21 49.48 14.97
C ILE A 248 40.19 50.78 14.19
N PHE A 249 40.43 51.89 14.88
CA PHE A 249 40.67 53.19 14.28
C PHE A 249 42.16 53.49 14.31
N ASN A 250 42.76 53.61 13.14
CA ASN A 250 44.19 53.80 12.95
C ASN A 250 44.52 55.01 12.06
N ASP A 251 43.51 55.63 11.45
CA ASP A 251 43.63 56.86 10.68
C ASP A 251 42.84 57.95 11.41
N ILE A 252 43.54 58.71 12.25
CA ILE A 252 42.98 59.82 13.02
C ILE A 252 43.38 61.11 12.28
N LYS A 253 42.38 61.73 11.66
CA LYS A 253 42.51 62.96 10.90
C LYS A 253 42.06 64.13 11.75
N ASP A 254 42.54 65.30 11.36
CA ASP A 254 42.17 66.59 11.91
C ASP A 254 42.69 66.94 13.31
N LEU A 255 43.67 66.25 13.94
CA LEU A 255 44.04 66.69 15.29
C LEU A 255 45.47 66.48 15.83
N ASP A 256 46.05 67.60 16.24
CA ASP A 256 46.33 68.08 17.61
C ASP A 256 45.75 67.35 18.86
N ALA A 257 45.21 66.13 18.75
CA ALA A 257 44.72 65.35 19.90
C ALA A 257 45.76 64.34 20.32
N ASN A 258 45.82 64.08 21.63
CA ASN A 258 46.68 63.06 22.20
C ASN A 258 46.15 61.62 21.99
N ILE A 259 45.74 61.27 20.77
CA ILE A 259 45.25 59.93 20.42
C ILE A 259 46.05 59.34 19.26
N LYS A 260 46.67 58.18 19.51
CA LYS A 260 47.44 57.43 18.53
C LYS A 260 46.58 56.44 17.75
N LYS A 261 45.71 55.71 18.44
CA LYS A 261 44.79 54.72 17.85
C LYS A 261 43.68 54.38 18.84
N ILE A 262 42.59 53.82 18.33
CA ILE A 262 41.52 53.25 19.17
C ILE A 262 41.34 51.78 18.80
N ASN A 263 41.32 50.91 19.81
CA ASN A 263 41.00 49.49 19.68
C ASN A 263 39.83 49.17 20.60
N MET A 264 38.65 49.03 20.02
CA MET A 264 37.41 48.73 20.74
C MET A 264 36.99 47.29 20.48
N GLU A 265 36.81 46.54 21.55
CA GLU A 265 36.16 45.24 21.55
C GLU A 265 34.74 45.40 22.12
N GLU A 266 33.73 45.00 21.37
CA GLU A 266 32.32 45.24 21.67
C GLU A 266 31.51 43.94 21.73
N LEU A 267 30.69 43.81 22.76
CA LEU A 267 29.66 42.77 22.89
C LEU A 267 28.28 43.41 22.67
N SER A 268 27.54 42.93 21.66
CA SER A 268 26.18 43.39 21.38
C SER A 268 25.14 42.28 21.48
N LEU A 269 23.94 42.66 21.95
CA LEU A 269 22.73 41.85 21.90
C LEU A 269 21.72 42.55 21.02
N ASN A 270 21.38 41.91 19.90
CA ASN A 270 20.59 42.52 18.84
C ASN A 270 19.31 41.73 18.61
N PHE A 271 18.17 42.42 18.58
CA PHE A 271 16.94 41.90 17.99
C PHE A 271 16.96 42.21 16.50
N ASN A 272 16.63 41.22 15.66
CA ASN A 272 16.58 41.40 14.22
C ASN A 272 15.21 41.06 13.65
N ILE A 273 14.82 41.75 12.58
CA ILE A 273 13.63 41.48 11.77
C ILE A 273 13.95 41.66 10.29
N GLY A 274 13.42 40.78 9.44
CA GLY A 274 13.61 40.86 8.00
C GLY A 274 12.65 39.97 7.23
N ILE A 275 12.81 39.96 5.92
CA ILE A 275 12.08 39.06 5.02
C ILE A 275 13.07 38.20 4.24
N GLY A 276 12.70 36.96 3.98
CA GLY A 276 13.53 36.01 3.23
C GLY A 276 12.69 35.24 2.23
N TYR A 277 13.23 35.09 1.03
CA TYR A 277 12.61 34.34 -0.05
C TYR A 277 13.05 32.88 -0.01
N ASN A 278 12.12 31.99 -0.36
CA ASN A 278 12.27 30.53 -0.27
C ASN A 278 12.49 30.06 1.19
N GLY A 279 13.26 28.99 1.42
CA GLY A 279 13.38 28.40 2.77
C GLY A 279 12.16 27.60 3.20
N LYS A 280 11.34 27.10 2.25
CA LYS A 280 10.10 26.37 2.54
C LYS A 280 10.31 24.86 2.38
N SER A 281 9.51 24.06 3.09
CA SER A 281 9.44 22.61 2.86
C SER A 281 8.95 22.31 1.46
N THR A 282 9.50 21.26 0.85
CA THR A 282 9.02 20.72 -0.42
C THR A 282 8.22 19.43 -0.21
N ILE A 283 7.65 18.88 -1.28
CA ILE A 283 7.01 17.56 -1.24
C ILE A 283 8.02 16.44 -0.88
N GLY A 284 9.33 16.65 -1.11
CA GLY A 284 10.38 15.74 -0.66
C GLY A 284 10.47 15.65 0.86
N ASP A 285 10.22 16.75 1.59
CA ASP A 285 10.18 16.73 3.07
C ASP A 285 8.97 15.96 3.59
N ILE A 286 7.85 16.02 2.87
CA ILE A 286 6.65 15.21 3.15
C ILE A 286 6.96 13.73 2.90
N GLY A 287 7.66 13.41 1.80
CA GLY A 287 8.14 12.06 1.51
C GLY A 287 9.05 11.52 2.62
N TYR A 288 10.00 12.35 3.09
CA TYR A 288 10.86 12.01 4.23
C TYR A 288 10.06 11.74 5.50
N LYS A 289 9.08 12.59 5.82
CA LYS A 289 8.19 12.40 6.97
C LYS A 289 7.38 11.09 6.87
N ASN A 290 6.89 10.74 5.68
CA ASN A 290 6.18 9.48 5.49
C ASN A 290 7.12 8.28 5.67
N MET A 291 8.34 8.35 5.12
CA MET A 291 9.35 7.30 5.24
C MET A 291 9.72 7.02 6.70
N ILE A 292 10.00 8.04 7.51
CA ILE A 292 10.33 7.85 8.93
C ILE A 292 9.15 7.26 9.72
N ASN A 293 7.92 7.51 9.29
CA ASN A 293 6.69 6.95 9.87
C ASN A 293 6.33 5.57 9.30
N SER A 294 7.24 4.93 8.56
CA SER A 294 7.01 3.63 7.90
C SER A 294 5.87 3.63 6.89
N ASN A 295 5.48 4.81 6.41
CA ASN A 295 4.50 4.95 5.34
C ASN A 295 5.22 5.03 3.98
N TYR A 296 5.81 3.91 3.56
CA TYR A 296 6.73 3.83 2.42
C TYR A 296 6.04 4.04 1.06
N ILE A 297 4.79 3.62 0.89
CA ILE A 297 4.02 3.84 -0.35
C ILE A 297 3.92 5.35 -0.63
N GLU A 298 3.37 6.12 0.29
CA GLU A 298 3.23 7.57 0.17
C GLU A 298 4.59 8.28 0.21
N ALA A 299 5.60 7.70 0.84
CA ALA A 299 6.97 8.22 0.76
C ALA A 299 7.50 8.16 -0.68
N ILE A 300 7.37 7.02 -1.35
CA ILE A 300 7.81 6.82 -2.74
C ILE A 300 7.08 7.79 -3.66
N GLU A 301 5.75 7.89 -3.56
CA GLU A 301 4.94 8.80 -4.38
C GLU A 301 5.40 10.26 -4.22
N ASN A 302 5.65 10.70 -2.98
CA ASN A 302 6.12 12.06 -2.71
C ASN A 302 7.55 12.31 -3.20
N PHE A 303 8.46 11.34 -3.09
CA PHE A 303 9.82 11.49 -3.62
C PHE A 303 9.86 11.50 -5.15
N GLU A 304 9.02 10.70 -5.82
CA GLU A 304 8.88 10.75 -7.27
C GLU A 304 8.30 12.10 -7.73
N SER A 305 7.27 12.60 -7.04
CA SER A 305 6.71 13.93 -7.30
C SER A 305 7.75 15.03 -7.08
N PHE A 306 8.57 14.93 -6.03
CA PHE A 306 9.66 15.85 -5.76
C PHE A 306 10.67 15.92 -6.92
N LYS A 307 11.03 14.78 -7.51
CA LYS A 307 11.95 14.72 -8.66
C LYS A 307 11.39 15.41 -9.90
N ILE A 308 10.07 15.38 -10.08
CA ILE A 308 9.37 16.03 -11.19
C ILE A 308 9.27 17.54 -10.95
N GLU A 309 8.88 17.96 -9.74
CA GLU A 309 8.70 19.37 -9.39
C GLU A 309 10.03 20.14 -9.26
N TYR A 310 11.09 19.47 -8.78
CA TYR A 310 12.39 20.08 -8.51
C TYR A 310 13.55 19.34 -9.20
N PRO A 311 13.57 19.20 -10.54
CA PRO A 311 14.50 18.32 -11.25
C PRO A 311 15.98 18.70 -11.09
N ASN A 312 16.26 19.97 -10.79
CA ASN A 312 17.63 20.48 -10.61
C ASN A 312 18.04 20.58 -9.13
N HIS A 313 17.26 20.03 -8.20
CA HIS A 313 17.56 20.13 -6.78
C HIS A 313 18.78 19.29 -6.38
N SER A 314 19.61 19.80 -5.47
CA SER A 314 20.82 19.11 -4.99
C SER A 314 20.55 17.71 -4.40
N GLN A 315 19.35 17.53 -3.83
CA GLN A 315 18.92 16.31 -3.14
C GLN A 315 18.30 15.22 -4.01
N ILE A 316 18.28 15.36 -5.34
CA ILE A 316 17.71 14.33 -6.24
C ILE A 316 18.35 12.95 -6.03
N LYS A 317 19.68 12.91 -5.84
CA LYS A 317 20.39 11.64 -5.55
C LYS A 317 19.95 11.01 -4.23
N ASN A 318 19.65 11.82 -3.22
CA ASN A 318 19.17 11.34 -1.92
C ASN A 318 17.72 10.87 -2.01
N ALA A 319 16.86 11.54 -2.78
CA ALA A 319 15.50 11.07 -3.06
C ALA A 319 15.51 9.66 -3.68
N ASN A 320 16.38 9.41 -4.67
CA ASN A 320 16.51 8.06 -5.27
C ASN A 320 16.93 6.99 -4.26
N LYS A 321 17.88 7.28 -3.38
CA LYS A 321 18.28 6.35 -2.30
C LYS A 321 17.13 6.08 -1.33
N MET A 322 16.33 7.09 -1.02
CA MET A 322 15.17 6.95 -0.13
C MET A 322 14.02 6.18 -0.78
N ILE A 323 13.83 6.32 -2.09
CA ILE A 323 12.91 5.51 -2.88
C ILE A 323 13.36 4.04 -2.86
N GLU A 324 14.64 3.76 -3.13
CA GLU A 324 15.20 2.40 -3.07
C GLU A 324 15.04 1.79 -1.68
N PHE A 325 15.37 2.54 -0.62
CA PHE A 325 15.16 2.11 0.75
C PHE A 325 13.68 1.80 1.03
N SER A 326 12.77 2.69 0.62
CA SER A 326 11.33 2.55 0.83
C SER A 326 10.79 1.32 0.09
N ASN A 327 11.23 1.09 -1.16
CA ASN A 327 10.90 -0.10 -1.94
C ASN A 327 11.30 -1.38 -1.21
N ASN A 328 12.50 -1.43 -0.63
CA ASN A 328 12.97 -2.57 0.17
C ASN A 328 12.18 -2.78 1.47
N LYS A 329 11.38 -1.80 1.90
CA LYS A 329 10.54 -1.85 3.10
C LYS A 329 9.04 -2.00 2.81
N LEU A 330 8.63 -1.95 1.55
CA LEU A 330 7.21 -2.06 1.14
C LEU A 330 6.54 -3.32 1.68
N ALA A 331 7.19 -4.48 1.54
CA ALA A 331 6.63 -5.76 2.00
C ALA A 331 6.32 -5.75 3.52
N TYR A 332 7.14 -5.08 4.33
CA TYR A 332 6.90 -4.94 5.76
C TYR A 332 5.70 -4.04 6.07
N GLN A 333 5.55 -2.91 5.36
CA GLN A 333 4.34 -2.08 5.49
C GLN A 333 3.09 -2.85 5.08
N MET A 334 3.13 -3.60 3.98
CA MET A 334 2.01 -4.43 3.53
C MET A 334 1.65 -5.50 4.56
N LEU A 335 2.64 -6.16 5.18
CA LEU A 335 2.41 -7.07 6.30
C LEU A 335 1.69 -6.36 7.46
N HIS A 336 2.15 -5.18 7.86
CA HIS A 336 1.52 -4.42 8.96
C HIS A 336 0.07 -4.03 8.64
N ASN A 337 -0.21 -3.58 7.42
CA ASN A 337 -1.58 -3.29 6.97
C ASN A 337 -2.46 -4.56 7.00
N GLY A 338 -1.90 -5.72 6.65
CA GLY A 338 -2.58 -7.01 6.77
C GLY A 338 -2.87 -7.39 8.22
N ILE A 339 -1.92 -7.17 9.13
CA ILE A 339 -2.09 -7.40 10.58
C ILE A 339 -3.18 -6.48 11.15
N GLU A 340 -3.24 -5.22 10.74
CA GLU A 340 -4.29 -4.29 11.16
C GLU A 340 -5.66 -4.71 10.64
N SER A 341 -5.76 -5.10 9.36
CA SER A 341 -7.00 -5.60 8.77
C SER A 341 -7.48 -6.87 9.50
N TYR A 342 -6.56 -7.78 9.84
CA TYR A 342 -6.86 -8.98 10.64
C TYR A 342 -7.41 -8.63 12.03
N LYS A 343 -6.83 -7.64 12.72
CA LYS A 343 -7.31 -7.18 14.04
C LYS A 343 -8.72 -6.58 13.98
N ASN A 344 -9.07 -5.98 12.85
CA ASN A 344 -10.40 -5.43 12.58
C ASN A 344 -11.39 -6.49 12.04
N GLU A 345 -11.02 -7.77 12.06
CA GLU A 345 -11.81 -8.90 11.54
C GLU A 345 -12.12 -8.84 10.04
N ASP A 346 -11.42 -8.00 9.28
CA ASP A 346 -11.50 -7.91 7.82
C ASP A 346 -10.46 -8.86 7.18
N TYR A 347 -10.80 -10.15 7.18
CA TYR A 347 -9.89 -11.22 6.75
C TYR A 347 -9.57 -11.17 5.26
N ASP A 348 -10.55 -10.83 4.40
CA ASP A 348 -10.34 -10.76 2.96
C ASP A 348 -9.33 -9.66 2.61
N LYS A 349 -9.47 -8.48 3.23
CA LYS A 349 -8.51 -7.39 3.07
C LYS A 349 -7.14 -7.74 3.64
N ALA A 350 -7.09 -8.46 4.76
CA ALA A 350 -5.83 -8.95 5.32
C ALA A 350 -5.10 -9.87 4.34
N ILE A 351 -5.81 -10.82 3.73
CA ILE A 351 -5.26 -11.74 2.72
C ILE A 351 -4.73 -10.97 1.51
N ILE A 352 -5.48 -9.99 0.99
CA ILE A 352 -5.03 -9.14 -0.13
C ILE A 352 -3.71 -8.45 0.21
N TRP A 353 -3.57 -7.90 1.42
CA TRP A 353 -2.33 -7.27 1.85
C TRP A 353 -1.17 -8.26 1.97
N TYR A 354 -1.42 -9.44 2.53
CA TYR A 354 -0.44 -10.51 2.63
C TYR A 354 0.04 -11.00 1.26
N ASP A 355 -0.86 -11.17 0.30
CA ASP A 355 -0.51 -11.59 -1.06
C ASP A 355 0.32 -10.52 -1.78
N LYS A 356 -0.01 -9.24 -1.61
CA LYS A 356 0.83 -8.14 -2.11
C LYS A 356 2.21 -8.15 -1.46
N ALA A 357 2.29 -8.39 -0.15
CA ALA A 357 3.56 -8.46 0.58
C ALA A 357 4.46 -9.59 0.07
N LEU A 358 3.88 -10.76 -0.24
CA LEU A 358 4.63 -11.94 -0.72
C LEU A 358 5.40 -11.68 -2.03
N LEU A 359 4.92 -10.78 -2.89
CA LEU A 359 5.56 -10.45 -4.17
C LEU A 359 6.95 -9.82 -4.00
N GLN A 360 7.21 -9.19 -2.85
CA GLN A 360 8.43 -8.42 -2.58
C GLN A 360 9.14 -8.88 -1.30
N ALA A 361 8.59 -9.87 -0.59
CA ALA A 361 9.12 -10.36 0.67
C ALA A 361 10.39 -11.21 0.48
N ASN A 362 11.34 -11.07 1.41
CA ASN A 362 12.45 -12.03 1.57
C ASN A 362 11.95 -13.32 2.24
N GLU A 363 12.80 -14.35 2.32
CA GLU A 363 12.40 -15.67 2.84
C GLU A 363 11.90 -15.64 4.30
N ASP A 364 12.55 -14.87 5.17
CA ASP A 364 12.12 -14.72 6.57
C ASP A 364 10.72 -14.09 6.67
N LEU A 365 10.47 -13.03 5.89
CA LEU A 365 9.19 -12.34 5.88
C LEU A 365 8.10 -13.20 5.23
N LYS A 366 8.43 -13.99 4.19
CA LYS A 366 7.50 -14.96 3.59
C LYS A 366 7.02 -15.96 4.63
N PHE A 367 7.92 -16.50 5.46
CA PHE A 367 7.55 -17.41 6.54
C PHE A 367 6.55 -16.78 7.50
N GLU A 368 6.78 -15.53 7.94
CA GLU A 368 5.80 -14.82 8.79
C GLU A 368 4.46 -14.65 8.07
N ILE A 369 4.46 -14.20 6.80
CA ILE A 369 3.22 -13.98 6.04
C ILE A 369 2.43 -15.29 5.89
N TYR A 370 3.08 -16.40 5.53
CA TYR A 370 2.41 -17.70 5.44
C TYR A 370 1.84 -18.16 6.79
N SER A 371 2.56 -17.94 7.89
CA SER A 371 2.04 -18.22 9.23
C SER A 371 0.78 -17.41 9.54
N ARG A 372 0.73 -16.12 9.17
CA ARG A 372 -0.46 -15.27 9.34
C ARG A 372 -1.64 -15.74 8.47
N LYS A 373 -1.40 -16.09 7.21
CA LYS A 373 -2.43 -16.68 6.32
C LYS A 373 -2.99 -17.97 6.92
N HIS A 374 -2.13 -18.82 7.48
CA HIS A 374 -2.56 -20.04 8.18
C HIS A 374 -3.46 -19.75 9.39
N LEU A 375 -3.16 -18.71 10.19
CA LEU A 375 -4.03 -18.30 11.31
C LEU A 375 -5.43 -17.89 10.83
N ILE A 376 -5.51 -17.15 9.72
CA ILE A 376 -6.80 -16.79 9.11
C ILE A 376 -7.53 -18.05 8.66
N ALA A 377 -6.88 -18.93 7.88
CA ALA A 377 -7.49 -20.16 7.40
C ALA A 377 -8.02 -21.01 8.56
N LYS A 378 -7.26 -21.15 9.64
CA LYS A 378 -7.67 -21.86 10.86
C LYS A 378 -8.87 -21.22 11.55
N LYS A 379 -8.90 -19.88 11.62
CA LYS A 379 -10.03 -19.14 12.20
C LYS A 379 -11.31 -19.36 11.39
N LEU A 380 -11.23 -19.26 10.06
CA LEU A 380 -12.36 -19.52 9.16
C LEU A 380 -12.82 -20.98 9.26
N TYR A 381 -11.87 -21.93 9.30
CA TYR A 381 -12.16 -23.34 9.49
C TYR A 381 -12.83 -23.66 10.82
N ASN A 382 -12.40 -23.04 11.93
CA ASN A 382 -13.05 -23.26 13.23
C ASN A 382 -14.52 -22.82 13.25
N ASN A 383 -14.92 -21.91 12.36
CA ASN A 383 -16.30 -21.46 12.20
C ASN A 383 -17.07 -22.22 11.09
N ILE A 384 -16.46 -23.25 10.49
CA ILE A 384 -16.98 -23.91 9.29
C ILE A 384 -18.35 -24.56 9.52
N ASP A 385 -18.58 -25.14 10.69
CA ASP A 385 -19.85 -25.84 10.98
C ASP A 385 -21.03 -24.88 10.94
N ASN A 386 -20.87 -23.67 11.46
CA ASN A 386 -21.89 -22.63 11.39
C ASN A 386 -22.10 -22.10 9.96
N TYR A 387 -21.05 -22.09 9.13
CA TYR A 387 -21.20 -21.74 7.72
C TYR A 387 -22.00 -22.83 6.99
N ILE A 388 -21.58 -24.09 7.14
CA ILE A 388 -22.23 -25.26 6.51
C ILE A 388 -23.71 -25.35 6.87
N SER A 389 -24.08 -25.13 8.14
CA SER A 389 -25.49 -25.24 8.57
C SER A 389 -26.42 -24.22 7.90
N ASN A 390 -25.87 -23.13 7.34
CA ASN A 390 -26.63 -22.03 6.75
C ASN A 390 -26.53 -21.95 5.22
N HIS A 391 -25.76 -22.84 4.57
CA HIS A 391 -25.48 -22.77 3.13
C HIS A 391 -25.71 -24.12 2.45
N SER A 392 -25.83 -24.09 1.12
CA SER A 392 -25.93 -25.31 0.32
C SER A 392 -24.63 -26.12 0.33
N PHE A 393 -24.71 -27.37 -0.11
CA PHE A 393 -23.54 -28.24 -0.25
C PHE A 393 -22.49 -27.62 -1.20
N ASP A 394 -22.91 -27.09 -2.34
CA ASP A 394 -21.98 -26.56 -3.35
C ASP A 394 -21.28 -25.28 -2.84
N GLU A 395 -22.02 -24.41 -2.14
CA GLU A 395 -21.46 -23.23 -1.46
C GLU A 395 -20.47 -23.64 -0.35
N SER A 396 -20.81 -24.64 0.44
CA SER A 396 -19.94 -25.18 1.51
C SER A 396 -18.64 -25.76 0.95
N MET A 397 -18.71 -26.50 -0.16
CA MET A 397 -17.54 -27.03 -0.85
C MET A 397 -16.67 -25.92 -1.44
N ALA A 398 -17.29 -24.90 -2.05
CA ALA A 398 -16.59 -23.72 -2.54
C ALA A 398 -15.87 -22.97 -1.41
N TYR A 399 -16.52 -22.81 -0.26
CA TYR A 399 -15.93 -22.15 0.89
C TYR A 399 -14.77 -22.95 1.51
N LEU A 400 -14.86 -24.28 1.58
CA LEU A 400 -13.73 -25.13 1.96
C LEU A 400 -12.54 -25.00 0.98
N ASN A 401 -12.80 -24.90 -0.33
CA ASN A 401 -11.76 -24.63 -1.32
C ASN A 401 -11.12 -23.24 -1.13
N TYR A 402 -11.93 -22.24 -0.81
CA TYR A 402 -11.45 -20.90 -0.47
C TYR A 402 -10.51 -20.95 0.74
N ILE A 403 -10.91 -21.59 1.85
CA ILE A 403 -10.05 -21.72 3.04
C ILE A 403 -8.73 -22.44 2.71
N PHE A 404 -8.79 -23.49 1.90
CA PHE A 404 -7.60 -24.20 1.44
C PHE A 404 -6.65 -23.31 0.62
N SER A 405 -7.20 -22.46 -0.27
CA SER A 405 -6.40 -21.54 -1.08
C SER A 405 -5.64 -20.48 -0.28
N ILE A 406 -6.10 -20.19 0.95
CA ILE A 406 -5.42 -19.26 1.86
C ILE A 406 -4.15 -19.91 2.42
N SER A 407 -4.18 -21.20 2.78
CA SER A 407 -3.06 -21.88 3.41
C SER A 407 -3.09 -23.38 3.19
N GLU A 408 -2.12 -23.92 2.46
CA GLU A 408 -1.96 -25.37 2.25
C GLU A 408 -1.74 -26.14 3.55
N TYR A 409 -1.17 -25.52 4.60
CA TYR A 409 -0.98 -26.18 5.90
C TYR A 409 -2.27 -26.65 6.60
N ILE A 410 -3.45 -26.23 6.13
CA ILE A 410 -4.75 -26.68 6.66
C ILE A 410 -5.35 -27.83 5.83
N GLN A 411 -4.62 -28.37 4.86
CA GLN A 411 -5.11 -29.37 3.91
C GLN A 411 -5.81 -30.55 4.59
N SER A 412 -5.18 -31.14 5.61
CA SER A 412 -5.71 -32.34 6.28
C SER A 412 -7.08 -32.07 6.91
N ASP A 413 -7.22 -30.94 7.61
CA ASP A 413 -8.48 -30.51 8.23
C ASP A 413 -9.56 -30.28 7.17
N ILE A 414 -9.23 -29.60 6.07
CA ILE A 414 -10.17 -29.35 4.97
C ILE A 414 -10.61 -30.64 4.28
N LEU A 415 -9.68 -31.52 3.92
CA LEU A 415 -9.99 -32.82 3.31
C LEU A 415 -10.85 -33.66 4.24
N SER A 416 -10.50 -33.69 5.52
CA SER A 416 -11.28 -34.33 6.57
C SER A 416 -12.73 -33.85 6.58
N LYS A 417 -12.96 -32.53 6.50
CA LYS A 417 -14.32 -31.96 6.51
C LYS A 417 -15.08 -32.17 5.19
N LYS A 418 -14.39 -32.10 4.05
CA LYS A 418 -14.98 -32.45 2.73
C LYS A 418 -15.48 -33.88 2.70
N ILE A 419 -14.72 -34.82 3.25
CA ILE A 419 -15.13 -36.23 3.37
C ILE A 419 -16.41 -36.34 4.20
N ASP A 420 -16.49 -35.64 5.33
CA ASP A 420 -17.66 -35.70 6.19
C ASP A 420 -18.92 -35.14 5.45
N LEU A 421 -18.81 -34.03 4.72
CA LEU A 421 -19.89 -33.49 3.87
C LEU A 421 -20.31 -34.43 2.73
N LEU A 422 -19.35 -35.06 2.06
CA LEU A 422 -19.61 -36.02 0.98
C LEU A 422 -20.31 -37.27 1.54
N HIS A 423 -19.93 -37.71 2.73
CA HIS A 423 -20.62 -38.81 3.43
C HIS A 423 -22.06 -38.44 3.76
N GLU A 424 -22.34 -37.24 4.25
CA GLU A 424 -23.72 -36.79 4.49
C GLU A 424 -24.56 -36.78 3.20
N ARG A 425 -23.99 -36.30 2.08
CA ARG A 425 -24.64 -36.33 0.78
C ARG A 425 -24.90 -37.77 0.31
N ALA A 426 -23.94 -38.67 0.49
CA ALA A 426 -24.08 -40.08 0.16
C ALA A 426 -25.13 -40.77 1.05
N ASP A 427 -25.16 -40.49 2.36
CA ASP A 427 -26.17 -41.00 3.30
C ASP A 427 -27.59 -40.57 2.89
N TYR A 428 -27.74 -39.33 2.41
CA TYR A 428 -29.00 -38.86 1.85
C TYR A 428 -29.41 -39.65 0.58
N LEU A 429 -28.46 -39.93 -0.31
CA LEU A 429 -28.71 -40.77 -1.50
C LEU A 429 -29.09 -42.21 -1.11
N VAL A 430 -28.39 -42.81 -0.15
CA VAL A 430 -28.74 -44.10 0.45
C VAL A 430 -30.16 -44.07 0.99
N SER A 431 -30.53 -43.02 1.72
CA SER A 431 -31.87 -42.85 2.30
C SER A 431 -32.97 -42.79 1.24
N ASN A 432 -32.66 -42.28 0.05
CA ASN A 432 -33.53 -42.20 -1.11
C ASN A 432 -33.34 -43.37 -2.11
N ASN A 433 -32.71 -44.46 -1.68
CA ASN A 433 -32.48 -45.70 -2.45
C ASN A 433 -31.68 -45.50 -3.75
N LYS A 434 -30.87 -44.43 -3.83
CA LYS A 434 -29.93 -44.15 -4.93
C LYS A 434 -28.56 -44.75 -4.60
N TYR A 435 -28.49 -46.07 -4.48
CA TYR A 435 -27.34 -46.78 -3.92
C TYR A 435 -26.05 -46.66 -4.75
N GLN A 436 -26.15 -46.76 -6.07
CA GLN A 436 -24.98 -46.66 -6.95
C GLN A 436 -24.28 -45.31 -6.83
N LEU A 437 -25.02 -44.21 -6.93
CA LEU A 437 -24.47 -42.86 -6.75
C LEU A 437 -23.86 -42.64 -5.36
N ALA A 438 -24.45 -43.23 -4.31
CA ALA A 438 -23.89 -43.16 -2.98
C ALA A 438 -22.57 -43.94 -2.85
N TYR A 439 -22.50 -45.12 -3.45
CA TYR A 439 -21.31 -45.95 -3.48
C TYR A 439 -20.15 -45.27 -4.19
N ASP A 440 -20.40 -44.65 -5.35
CA ASP A 440 -19.40 -43.90 -6.10
C ASP A 440 -18.76 -42.80 -5.24
N ILE A 441 -19.59 -42.05 -4.50
CA ILE A 441 -19.10 -41.02 -3.57
C ILE A 441 -18.28 -41.63 -2.43
N TYR A 442 -18.73 -42.76 -1.84
CA TYR A 442 -17.96 -43.42 -0.78
C TYR A 442 -16.60 -43.93 -1.27
N LEU A 443 -16.53 -44.46 -2.50
CA LEU A 443 -15.26 -44.85 -3.12
C LEU A 443 -14.36 -43.64 -3.38
N GLU A 444 -14.91 -42.54 -3.90
CA GLU A 444 -14.17 -41.30 -4.12
C GLU A 444 -13.57 -40.78 -2.80
N THR A 445 -14.37 -40.69 -1.73
CA THR A 445 -13.87 -40.24 -0.43
C THR A 445 -12.79 -41.13 0.18
N LYS A 446 -12.77 -42.43 -0.17
CA LYS A 446 -11.77 -43.40 0.32
C LYS A 446 -10.37 -43.07 -0.21
N SER A 447 -10.26 -42.53 -1.42
CA SER A 447 -8.97 -42.15 -2.03
C SER A 447 -8.52 -40.75 -1.63
N MET A 448 -9.41 -39.88 -1.12
CA MET A 448 -9.09 -38.51 -0.75
C MET A 448 -8.17 -38.39 0.49
N LEU A 449 -8.38 -39.23 1.51
CA LEU A 449 -7.56 -39.22 2.73
C LEU A 449 -7.44 -40.63 3.31
N PHE A 450 -6.29 -41.26 3.10
CA PHE A 450 -6.05 -42.67 3.44
C PHE A 450 -6.38 -42.99 4.91
N GLU A 451 -6.03 -42.10 5.83
CA GLU A 451 -6.28 -42.24 7.27
C GLU A 451 -7.75 -42.35 7.65
N LYS A 452 -8.66 -41.81 6.81
CA LYS A 452 -10.13 -41.86 7.03
C LYS A 452 -10.84 -42.93 6.19
N SER A 453 -10.12 -43.72 5.39
CA SER A 453 -10.69 -44.75 4.51
C SER A 453 -11.65 -45.71 5.23
N TYR A 454 -11.33 -46.08 6.48
CA TYR A 454 -12.16 -46.94 7.31
C TYR A 454 -13.58 -46.40 7.54
N LYS A 455 -13.77 -45.07 7.54
CA LYS A 455 -15.10 -44.47 7.68
C LYS A 455 -15.95 -44.77 6.44
N SER A 456 -15.38 -44.60 5.26
CA SER A 456 -16.05 -44.92 3.99
C SER A 456 -16.37 -46.42 3.92
N ASP A 457 -15.46 -47.29 4.35
CA ASP A 457 -15.71 -48.74 4.42
C ASP A 457 -16.88 -49.08 5.37
N GLY A 458 -16.94 -48.43 6.54
CA GLY A 458 -18.07 -48.55 7.46
C GLY A 458 -19.41 -48.11 6.85
N LYS A 459 -19.41 -47.01 6.10
CA LYS A 459 -20.60 -46.48 5.39
C LYS A 459 -21.05 -47.40 4.26
N ILE A 460 -20.12 -47.93 3.48
CA ILE A 460 -20.39 -48.93 2.43
C ILE A 460 -21.03 -50.17 3.03
N ASN A 461 -20.48 -50.71 4.13
CA ASN A 461 -21.05 -51.87 4.82
C ASN A 461 -22.47 -51.61 5.35
N PHE A 462 -22.73 -50.43 5.91
CA PHE A 462 -24.07 -50.03 6.33
C PHE A 462 -25.05 -49.93 5.16
N MET A 463 -24.61 -49.33 4.05
CA MET A 463 -25.40 -49.25 2.81
C MET A 463 -25.74 -50.65 2.29
N ILE A 464 -24.77 -51.55 2.20
CA ILE A 464 -24.98 -52.95 1.79
C ILE A 464 -26.05 -53.63 2.65
N LYS A 465 -25.97 -53.49 3.97
CA LYS A 465 -26.99 -54.03 4.89
C LYS A 465 -28.38 -53.48 4.54
N LYS A 466 -28.50 -52.21 4.17
CA LYS A 466 -29.76 -51.61 3.74
C LYS A 466 -30.24 -52.19 2.40
N ILE A 467 -29.35 -52.35 1.42
CA ILE A 467 -29.67 -52.96 0.12
C ILE A 467 -30.23 -54.38 0.31
N ILE A 468 -29.59 -55.20 1.15
CA ILE A 468 -30.07 -56.57 1.47
C ILE A 468 -31.48 -56.54 2.06
N ASN A 469 -31.77 -55.62 2.98
CA ASN A 469 -33.11 -55.47 3.54
C ASN A 469 -34.14 -55.03 2.48
N ASP A 470 -33.76 -54.17 1.55
CA ASP A 470 -34.62 -53.72 0.46
C ASP A 470 -34.93 -54.85 -0.52
N ILE A 471 -33.93 -55.64 -0.91
CA ILE A 471 -34.10 -56.86 -1.71
C ILE A 471 -35.09 -57.80 -1.04
N ASN A 472 -34.92 -58.08 0.26
CA ASN A 472 -35.84 -58.95 0.99
C ASN A 472 -37.28 -58.41 1.02
N ARG A 473 -37.46 -57.09 1.12
CA ARG A 473 -38.80 -56.45 1.03
C ARG A 473 -39.38 -56.56 -0.38
N MET A 474 -38.58 -56.32 -1.41
CA MET A 474 -38.98 -56.42 -2.82
C MET A 474 -39.39 -57.85 -3.20
N ILE A 475 -38.62 -58.86 -2.76
CA ILE A 475 -38.96 -60.27 -2.96
C ILE A 475 -40.30 -60.62 -2.30
N LYS A 476 -40.55 -60.15 -1.08
CA LYS A 476 -41.84 -60.35 -0.39
C LYS A 476 -43.01 -59.64 -1.08
N ALA A 477 -42.74 -58.50 -1.71
CA ALA A 477 -43.72 -57.74 -2.49
C ALA A 477 -43.85 -58.23 -3.96
N GLU A 478 -43.14 -59.30 -4.33
CA GLU A 478 -43.07 -59.86 -5.69
C GLU A 478 -42.52 -58.89 -6.76
N ASP A 479 -41.77 -57.86 -6.34
CA ASP A 479 -41.02 -56.95 -7.23
C ASP A 479 -39.64 -57.53 -7.56
N TYR A 480 -39.63 -58.60 -8.35
CA TYR A 480 -38.40 -59.33 -8.67
C TYR A 480 -37.45 -58.56 -9.59
N ILE A 481 -37.95 -57.63 -10.41
CA ILE A 481 -37.14 -56.82 -11.33
C ILE A 481 -36.25 -55.85 -10.54
N SER A 482 -36.82 -55.11 -9.59
CA SER A 482 -36.05 -54.21 -8.73
C SER A 482 -35.07 -54.98 -7.83
N ALA A 483 -35.51 -56.11 -7.27
CA ALA A 483 -34.66 -57.00 -6.47
C ALA A 483 -33.46 -57.51 -7.29
N PHE A 484 -33.68 -57.88 -8.55
CA PHE A 484 -32.64 -58.34 -9.46
C PHE A 484 -31.61 -57.25 -9.75
N GLY A 485 -32.06 -56.02 -9.99
CA GLY A 485 -31.16 -54.86 -10.18
C GLY A 485 -30.26 -54.60 -8.96
N TYR A 486 -30.81 -54.69 -7.75
CA TYR A 486 -30.04 -54.48 -6.51
C TYR A 486 -29.08 -55.63 -6.19
N ILE A 487 -29.45 -56.88 -6.51
CA ILE A 487 -28.54 -58.02 -6.34
C ILE A 487 -27.36 -57.93 -7.31
N ASN A 488 -27.58 -57.56 -8.58
CA ASN A 488 -26.48 -57.37 -9.52
C ASN A 488 -25.53 -56.27 -9.06
N PHE A 489 -26.06 -55.16 -8.54
CA PHE A 489 -25.21 -54.11 -7.97
C PHE A 489 -24.43 -54.58 -6.73
N LEU A 490 -25.00 -55.46 -5.89
CA LEU A 490 -24.24 -56.09 -4.79
C LEU A 490 -23.14 -57.02 -5.30
N ASP A 491 -23.37 -57.74 -6.40
CA ASP A 491 -22.37 -58.60 -7.04
C ASP A 491 -21.16 -57.78 -7.50
N GLU A 492 -21.40 -56.60 -8.10
CA GLU A 492 -20.35 -55.65 -8.49
C GLU A 492 -19.51 -55.17 -7.29
N ILE A 493 -20.10 -55.03 -6.10
CA ILE A 493 -19.40 -54.62 -4.88
C ILE A 493 -18.59 -55.78 -4.27
N TYR A 494 -19.08 -57.03 -4.37
CA TYR A 494 -18.53 -58.23 -3.75
C TYR A 494 -17.92 -59.18 -4.78
N SER A 495 -16.86 -58.76 -5.47
CA SER A 495 -16.17 -59.60 -6.47
C SER A 495 -15.66 -60.96 -5.93
N ASP A 496 -15.61 -61.15 -4.60
CA ASP A 496 -15.01 -62.33 -3.95
C ASP A 496 -16.02 -63.36 -3.38
N ASN A 497 -17.35 -63.14 -3.47
CA ASN A 497 -18.40 -64.00 -2.87
C ASN A 497 -19.42 -64.56 -3.89
N GLN A 498 -18.94 -64.94 -5.09
CA GLN A 498 -19.73 -65.37 -6.25
C GLN A 498 -20.86 -66.37 -5.93
N PHE A 499 -20.60 -67.41 -5.14
CA PHE A 499 -21.52 -68.55 -5.04
C PHE A 499 -22.88 -68.25 -4.39
N ILE A 500 -22.96 -67.30 -3.45
CA ILE A 500 -24.22 -66.97 -2.76
C ILE A 500 -25.05 -66.00 -3.60
N VAL A 501 -24.39 -65.08 -4.29
CA VAL A 501 -25.04 -64.06 -5.12
C VAL A 501 -25.58 -64.69 -6.41
N GLU A 502 -24.81 -65.57 -7.05
CA GLU A 502 -25.21 -66.29 -8.28
C GLU A 502 -26.49 -67.12 -8.11
N ASN A 503 -26.63 -67.83 -6.98
CA ASN A 503 -27.83 -68.63 -6.71
C ASN A 503 -29.08 -67.77 -6.52
N ASN A 504 -28.95 -66.60 -5.87
CA ASN A 504 -30.06 -65.66 -5.70
C ASN A 504 -30.41 -64.95 -7.02
N ILE A 505 -29.42 -64.61 -7.85
CA ILE A 505 -29.60 -64.09 -9.21
C ILE A 505 -30.38 -65.11 -10.06
N LEU A 506 -30.01 -66.39 -10.01
CA LEU A 506 -30.69 -67.46 -10.74
C LEU A 506 -32.15 -67.62 -10.30
N PHE A 507 -32.37 -67.67 -8.98
CA PHE A 507 -33.73 -67.72 -8.40
C PHE A 507 -34.61 -66.54 -8.87
N LEU A 508 -34.07 -65.32 -8.85
CA LEU A 508 -34.81 -64.15 -9.33
C LEU A 508 -35.07 -64.18 -10.83
N LYS A 509 -34.13 -64.65 -11.65
CA LYS A 509 -34.33 -64.84 -13.10
C LYS A 509 -35.48 -65.79 -13.37
N GLU A 510 -35.51 -66.95 -12.71
CA GLU A 510 -36.62 -67.92 -12.83
C GLU A 510 -37.97 -67.30 -12.41
N LYS A 511 -37.98 -66.47 -11.35
CA LYS A 511 -39.19 -65.77 -10.90
C LYS A 511 -39.64 -64.69 -11.89
N ILE A 512 -38.72 -63.93 -12.48
CA ILE A 512 -39.02 -62.96 -13.53
C ILE A 512 -39.56 -63.66 -14.77
N ASP A 513 -38.91 -64.75 -15.22
CA ASP A 513 -39.34 -65.52 -16.39
C ASP A 513 -40.72 -66.13 -16.17
N SER A 514 -41.02 -66.66 -14.99
CA SER A 514 -42.36 -67.16 -14.66
C SER A 514 -43.42 -66.07 -14.56
N GLN A 515 -43.10 -64.88 -14.02
CA GLN A 515 -44.00 -63.71 -14.05
C GLN A 515 -44.24 -63.22 -15.48
N ASN A 516 -43.19 -63.12 -16.30
CA ASN A 516 -43.28 -62.72 -17.70
C ASN A 516 -44.09 -63.73 -18.50
N LEU A 517 -43.86 -65.03 -18.30
CA LEU A 517 -44.64 -66.09 -18.90
C LEU A 517 -46.11 -66.01 -18.47
N SER A 518 -46.38 -65.77 -17.20
CA SER A 518 -47.75 -65.60 -16.69
C SER A 518 -48.43 -64.35 -17.26
N ARG A 519 -47.74 -63.21 -17.32
CA ARG A 519 -48.23 -61.99 -17.99
C ARG A 519 -48.47 -62.22 -19.47
N PHE A 520 -47.54 -62.87 -20.15
CA PHE A 520 -47.64 -63.22 -21.56
C PHE A 520 -48.80 -64.19 -21.80
N GLN A 521 -48.97 -65.21 -20.97
CA GLN A 521 -50.11 -66.12 -21.02
C GLN A 521 -51.43 -65.40 -20.76
N LYS A 522 -51.48 -64.47 -19.80
CA LYS A 522 -52.68 -63.67 -19.49
C LYS A 522 -53.03 -62.70 -20.62
N GLN A 523 -52.05 -62.01 -21.18
CA GLN A 523 -52.22 -61.15 -22.37
C GLN A 523 -52.58 -61.98 -23.60
N SER A 524 -51.91 -63.11 -23.81
CA SER A 524 -52.24 -64.06 -24.88
C SER A 524 -53.65 -64.61 -24.69
N GLN A 525 -54.11 -64.87 -23.46
CA GLN A 525 -55.47 -65.31 -23.19
C GLN A 525 -56.49 -64.19 -23.45
N ILE A 526 -56.16 -62.94 -23.11
CA ILE A 526 -56.97 -61.76 -23.47
C ILE A 526 -57.06 -61.63 -24.99
N LEU A 527 -55.94 -61.80 -25.69
CA LEU A 527 -55.84 -61.70 -27.14
C LEU A 527 -56.55 -62.89 -27.82
N ILE A 528 -56.36 -64.10 -27.33
CA ILE A 528 -57.05 -65.32 -27.76
C ILE A 528 -58.55 -65.20 -27.51
N ASN A 529 -58.99 -64.61 -26.39
CA ASN A 529 -60.42 -64.38 -26.14
C ASN A 529 -60.97 -63.30 -27.10
N ALA A 530 -60.22 -62.22 -27.35
CA ALA A 530 -60.58 -61.18 -28.32
C ALA A 530 -60.61 -61.71 -29.77
N VAL A 531 -59.78 -62.70 -30.09
CA VAL A 531 -59.72 -63.36 -31.41
C VAL A 531 -60.71 -64.52 -31.51
N LYS A 532 -61.02 -65.23 -30.41
CA LYS A 532 -61.98 -66.36 -30.36
C LYS A 532 -63.37 -65.97 -30.83
N ASP A 533 -63.81 -64.75 -30.55
CA ASP A 533 -65.10 -64.25 -31.01
C ASP A 533 -65.15 -64.03 -32.53
N ASN A 534 -64.00 -64.01 -33.22
CA ASN A 534 -63.88 -63.75 -34.66
C ASN A 534 -63.13 -64.84 -35.47
N PHE A 535 -62.77 -65.98 -34.88
CA PHE A 535 -61.96 -67.00 -35.58
C PHE A 535 -62.79 -68.20 -36.07
N LYS A 536 -62.87 -68.39 -37.40
CA LYS A 536 -63.36 -69.62 -38.05
C LYS A 536 -62.19 -70.35 -38.72
N PRO A 537 -61.96 -71.65 -38.47
CA PRO A 537 -60.84 -72.39 -39.05
C PRO A 537 -61.07 -72.63 -40.55
N LEU A 538 -60.04 -72.41 -41.37
CA LEU A 538 -59.99 -72.75 -42.79
C LEU A 538 -59.28 -74.10 -42.97
N ASP A 539 -59.96 -75.04 -43.60
CA ASP A 539 -59.48 -76.38 -43.94
C ASP A 539 -58.63 -76.32 -45.23
N THR A 540 -57.35 -76.68 -45.14
CA THR A 540 -56.33 -76.43 -46.19
C THR A 540 -56.17 -77.57 -47.19
N THR A 541 -57.27 -78.21 -47.64
CA THR A 541 -57.19 -79.33 -48.61
C THR A 541 -58.09 -79.18 -49.84
N TYR A 542 -58.45 -77.95 -50.22
CA TYR A 542 -59.27 -77.74 -51.41
C TYR A 542 -58.44 -77.72 -52.70
N LYS A 543 -58.64 -78.75 -53.54
CA LYS A 543 -58.27 -78.74 -54.97
C LYS A 543 -59.40 -78.11 -55.79
N ILE A 544 -59.06 -77.34 -56.82
CA ILE A 544 -60.02 -76.84 -57.81
C ILE A 544 -60.33 -77.98 -58.78
N LEU A 545 -61.60 -78.35 -58.89
CA LEU A 545 -62.06 -79.42 -59.78
C LEU A 545 -63.14 -78.88 -60.73
N ILE A 546 -63.19 -79.46 -61.94
CA ILE A 546 -64.32 -79.26 -62.85
C ILE A 546 -65.60 -79.67 -62.11
N GLY A 547 -66.60 -78.77 -62.10
CA GLY A 547 -67.83 -78.84 -61.31
C GLY A 547 -67.88 -77.85 -60.13
N ASP A 548 -66.79 -77.18 -59.78
CA ASP A 548 -66.76 -76.23 -58.68
C ASP A 548 -67.44 -74.90 -59.01
N LYS A 549 -68.14 -74.30 -58.03
CA LYS A 549 -68.76 -72.98 -58.22
C LYS A 549 -67.73 -71.85 -58.25
N TYR A 550 -67.97 -70.81 -59.04
CA TYR A 550 -67.10 -69.63 -59.11
C TYR A 550 -66.86 -69.00 -57.73
N SER A 551 -67.90 -68.89 -56.90
CA SER A 551 -67.77 -68.37 -55.52
C SER A 551 -66.86 -69.18 -54.60
N LYS A 552 -66.68 -70.49 -54.85
CA LYS A 552 -65.70 -71.31 -54.12
C LYS A 552 -64.29 -70.97 -54.59
N ILE A 553 -64.11 -70.81 -55.90
CA ILE A 553 -62.81 -70.50 -56.50
C ILE A 553 -62.35 -69.08 -56.15
N ASP A 554 -63.25 -68.10 -56.18
CA ASP A 554 -62.98 -66.71 -55.76
C ASP A 554 -62.54 -66.62 -54.29
N LYS A 555 -63.08 -67.48 -53.41
CA LYS A 555 -62.61 -67.58 -52.02
C LYS A 555 -61.23 -68.21 -51.89
N LEU A 556 -60.85 -69.09 -52.80
CA LEU A 556 -59.58 -69.82 -52.75
C LEU A 556 -58.44 -69.05 -53.42
N LEU A 557 -58.70 -68.43 -54.57
CA LEU A 557 -57.71 -67.73 -55.38
C LEU A 557 -57.80 -66.20 -55.28
N GLY A 558 -58.85 -65.66 -54.66
CA GLY A 558 -59.17 -64.24 -54.71
C GLY A 558 -59.87 -63.85 -56.01
N SER A 559 -59.94 -62.55 -56.27
CA SER A 559 -60.56 -62.02 -57.48
C SER A 559 -59.67 -62.18 -58.71
N PRO A 560 -60.23 -62.53 -59.88
CA PRO A 560 -59.45 -62.77 -61.09
C PRO A 560 -58.88 -61.49 -61.68
N ILE A 561 -57.78 -61.63 -62.42
CA ILE A 561 -57.16 -60.56 -63.21
C ILE A 561 -58.12 -60.02 -64.25
N LYS A 562 -58.89 -60.91 -64.88
CA LYS A 562 -59.88 -60.53 -65.88
C LYS A 562 -61.12 -61.40 -65.79
N LEU A 563 -62.29 -60.77 -65.82
CA LEU A 563 -63.58 -61.43 -65.79
C LEU A 563 -64.42 -61.00 -66.99
N THR A 564 -64.95 -61.97 -67.74
CA THR A 564 -65.85 -61.71 -68.88
C THR A 564 -67.12 -62.53 -68.72
N LYS A 565 -68.29 -61.92 -68.81
CA LYS A 565 -69.59 -62.60 -68.72
C LYS A 565 -70.35 -62.48 -70.04
N ARG A 566 -71.04 -63.54 -70.44
CA ARG A 566 -71.90 -63.57 -71.62
C ARG A 566 -73.12 -64.43 -71.35
N VAL A 567 -74.29 -64.00 -71.82
CA VAL A 567 -75.52 -64.81 -71.80
C VAL A 567 -75.79 -65.29 -73.22
N PHE A 568 -75.98 -66.58 -73.42
CA PHE A 568 -76.26 -67.16 -74.73
C PHE A 568 -77.24 -68.33 -74.58
N LEU A 569 -78.35 -68.32 -75.33
CA LEU A 569 -79.43 -69.32 -75.26
C LEU A 569 -79.90 -69.61 -73.82
N GLU A 570 -80.21 -68.55 -73.06
CA GLU A 570 -80.69 -68.60 -71.66
C GLU A 570 -79.69 -69.15 -70.61
N GLU A 571 -78.45 -69.40 -71.00
CA GLU A 571 -77.39 -69.89 -70.11
C GLU A 571 -76.31 -68.82 -69.87
N ASN A 572 -75.86 -68.71 -68.62
CA ASN A 572 -74.88 -67.73 -68.18
C ASN A 572 -73.47 -68.29 -68.26
N TYR A 573 -72.64 -67.75 -69.14
CA TYR A 573 -71.24 -68.10 -69.25
C TYR A 573 -70.36 -67.03 -68.61
N LEU A 574 -69.39 -67.45 -67.83
CA LEU A 574 -68.42 -66.60 -67.16
C LEU A 574 -67.03 -67.16 -67.41
N MET A 575 -66.11 -66.31 -67.79
CA MET A 575 -64.71 -66.65 -67.96
C MET A 575 -63.88 -65.79 -67.03
N ALA A 576 -63.01 -66.42 -66.26
CA ALA A 576 -62.14 -65.79 -65.27
C ALA A 576 -60.68 -66.14 -65.55
N VAL A 577 -59.81 -65.14 -65.59
CA VAL A 577 -58.36 -65.33 -65.76
C VAL A 577 -57.65 -65.11 -64.45
N TYR A 578 -56.82 -66.05 -64.05
CA TYR A 578 -55.98 -66.01 -62.85
C TYR A 578 -54.52 -66.19 -63.24
N SER A 579 -53.60 -65.51 -62.54
CA SER A 579 -52.17 -65.83 -62.62
C SER A 579 -51.79 -66.59 -61.37
N ILE A 580 -51.29 -67.82 -61.54
CA ILE A 580 -50.87 -68.68 -60.45
C ILE A 580 -49.47 -69.17 -60.79
N ASN A 581 -48.50 -68.91 -59.93
CA ASN A 581 -47.09 -69.28 -60.14
C ASN A 581 -46.55 -68.83 -61.51
N GLU A 582 -46.84 -67.58 -61.90
CA GLU A 582 -46.37 -66.94 -63.14
C GLU A 582 -46.97 -67.49 -64.45
N GLU A 583 -47.85 -68.49 -64.38
CA GLU A 583 -48.66 -68.97 -65.53
C GLU A 583 -50.08 -68.40 -65.47
N SER A 584 -50.64 -68.07 -66.64
CA SER A 584 -52.01 -67.55 -66.74
C SER A 584 -52.99 -68.67 -67.04
N TYR A 585 -53.99 -68.83 -66.19
CA TYR A 585 -55.06 -69.81 -66.32
C TYR A 585 -56.37 -69.13 -66.66
N ARG A 586 -57.11 -69.68 -67.61
CA ARG A 586 -58.46 -69.25 -67.96
C ARG A 586 -59.46 -70.33 -67.56
N LEU A 587 -60.34 -69.97 -66.63
CA LEU A 587 -61.37 -70.84 -66.10
C LEU A 587 -62.72 -70.43 -66.69
N TYR A 588 -63.47 -71.39 -67.22
CA TYR A 588 -64.78 -71.15 -67.83
C TYR A 588 -65.88 -71.80 -67.01
N PHE A 589 -66.93 -71.02 -66.79
CA PHE A 589 -68.05 -71.34 -65.94
C PHE A 589 -69.32 -71.26 -66.76
N LYS A 590 -70.20 -72.24 -66.58
CA LYS A 590 -71.54 -72.31 -67.15
C LYS A 590 -72.52 -72.37 -65.99
N ASN A 591 -73.41 -71.40 -65.90
CA ASN A 591 -74.30 -71.15 -64.77
C ASN A 591 -73.57 -71.21 -63.42
N ASP A 592 -72.45 -70.48 -63.34
CA ASP A 592 -71.61 -70.37 -62.14
C ASP A 592 -70.81 -71.63 -61.78
N ILE A 593 -70.86 -72.69 -62.60
CA ILE A 593 -70.14 -73.95 -62.39
C ILE A 593 -68.97 -74.06 -63.36
N LEU A 594 -67.76 -74.26 -62.84
CA LEU A 594 -66.53 -74.47 -63.60
C LEU A 594 -66.71 -75.72 -64.46
N PHE A 595 -66.62 -75.59 -65.77
CA PHE A 595 -66.68 -76.75 -66.66
C PHE A 595 -65.39 -76.95 -67.44
N GLU A 596 -64.49 -75.96 -67.46
CA GLU A 596 -63.26 -76.03 -68.23
C GLU A 596 -62.16 -75.12 -67.66
N VAL A 597 -60.91 -75.58 -67.77
CA VAL A 597 -59.70 -74.83 -67.35
C VAL A 597 -58.70 -74.94 -68.48
N GLU A 598 -58.26 -73.80 -69.00
CA GLU A 598 -57.20 -73.69 -70.01
C GLU A 598 -55.98 -72.99 -69.43
N VAL A 599 -54.80 -73.39 -69.87
CA VAL A 599 -53.56 -72.65 -69.64
C VAL A 599 -53.33 -71.74 -70.84
N LEU A 600 -53.14 -70.44 -70.58
CA LEU A 600 -52.75 -69.47 -71.58
C LEU A 600 -51.23 -69.48 -71.68
N ASN A 601 -50.72 -70.14 -72.71
CA ASN A 601 -49.31 -70.00 -73.11
C ASN A 601 -49.18 -68.70 -73.89
N GLU A 602 -48.38 -67.76 -73.37
CA GLU A 602 -47.78 -66.68 -74.16
C GLU A 602 -46.41 -67.10 -74.69
#